data_AF-A0AAP0BF00-F1
#
_entry.id   AF-A0AAP0BF00-F1
#
_cell.length_a   1.000
_cell.length_b   1.000
_cell.length_c   1.000
_cell.angle_alpha   90.00
_cell.angle_beta   90.00
_cell.angle_gamma   90.00
#
_symmetry.space_group_name_H-M   'P 1'
#
loop_
_entity.id
_entity.type
_entity.pdbx_description
1 polymer ?
#
loop_
_entity_poly.entity_id
_entity_poly.type
_entity_poly.pdbx_seq_one_letter_code
_entity_poly.pdbx_strand_id
1 'polypeptide(L)'
;MTESSSHAECGDAAGESGDDALKCLSFFRDHPQDGELEIQQLDEEVCALRVTIQDLLSQSAELDHKRSDLSHESHLLHSMINDKRGRVTVQKLIEFQEQLKDLERRESGLESKLLICEEEFSNLSGSKSGSVDLDIHLSDSINKFHSLKMKLSAKMRASFSLRCQLNDAPVQTELIQYEKRFSELYAQIQEKHRLTRRYYATYNALLEIKELMLKEASLLNSINLQFKDAMTTPSGQSKLLDTMEVILKGTKQKLEKTKQDLLVEQKVLNSFEEKHAIEVAAERHFPILLKTFQDACAEYDRLREVTLST
;
A
#
# COMPACT_ATOMS: atom_id res chain seq x y z
N MET A 1 26.45 -40.03 -43.39
CA MET A 1 26.68 -39.12 -44.52
C MET A 1 25.48 -38.20 -44.54
N THR A 2 25.50 -37.00 -43.98
CA THR A 2 26.46 -35.90 -44.19
C THR A 2 26.57 -35.05 -42.92
N GLU A 3 27.82 -34.71 -42.55
CA GLU A 3 28.19 -33.76 -41.52
C GLU A 3 27.98 -32.32 -42.03
N SER A 4 27.56 -31.41 -41.15
CA SER A 4 27.74 -29.97 -41.32
C SER A 4 28.30 -29.39 -40.03
N SER A 5 29.57 -29.01 -40.13
CA SER A 5 30.38 -28.28 -39.16
C SER A 5 30.08 -26.78 -39.25
N SER A 6 29.91 -26.11 -38.11
CA SER A 6 30.10 -24.66 -38.03
C SER A 6 30.70 -24.30 -36.67
N HIS A 7 32.00 -24.03 -36.70
CA HIS A 7 32.77 -23.33 -35.67
C HIS A 7 32.14 -21.98 -35.33
N ALA A 8 32.02 -21.67 -34.04
CA ALA A 8 31.88 -20.31 -33.53
C ALA A 8 33.10 -20.00 -32.65
N GLU A 9 33.86 -18.99 -33.05
CA GLU A 9 34.98 -18.41 -32.31
C GLU A 9 34.52 -17.83 -30.97
N CYS A 10 35.25 -18.16 -29.91
CA CYS A 10 35.11 -17.56 -28.59
C CYS A 10 36.08 -16.36 -28.53
N GLY A 11 35.53 -15.15 -28.53
CA GLY A 11 36.29 -13.91 -28.33
C GLY A 11 36.43 -13.61 -26.85
N ASP A 12 37.69 -13.54 -26.40
CA ASP A 12 38.14 -13.13 -25.07
C ASP A 12 37.72 -11.69 -24.75
N ALA A 13 36.96 -11.51 -23.66
CA ALA A 13 36.64 -10.20 -23.08
C ALA A 13 36.91 -10.21 -21.57
N ALA A 14 38.15 -10.48 -21.19
CA ALA A 14 38.64 -10.41 -19.82
C ALA A 14 39.80 -9.40 -19.75
N GLY A 15 39.51 -8.11 -19.94
CA GLY A 15 40.55 -7.06 -19.97
C GLY A 15 40.24 -5.76 -19.23
N GLU A 16 38.97 -5.37 -19.07
CA GLU A 16 38.65 -4.00 -18.66
C GLU A 16 38.19 -3.84 -17.19
N SER A 17 37.96 -4.94 -16.47
CA SER A 17 37.43 -4.84 -15.09
C SER A 17 38.45 -4.36 -14.04
N GLY A 18 39.76 -4.39 -14.34
CA GLY A 18 40.81 -4.06 -13.37
C GLY A 18 41.15 -2.57 -13.25
N ASP A 19 40.96 -1.80 -14.33
CA ASP A 19 41.43 -0.41 -14.43
C ASP A 19 40.43 0.59 -13.81
N ASP A 20 39.12 0.29 -13.88
CA ASP A 20 38.07 1.07 -13.23
C ASP A 20 38.10 0.94 -11.70
N ALA A 21 38.45 -0.24 -11.18
CA ALA A 21 38.63 -0.44 -9.74
C ALA A 21 39.82 0.38 -9.19
N LEU A 22 40.91 0.49 -9.96
CA LEU A 22 42.08 1.30 -9.62
C LEU A 22 41.79 2.80 -9.68
N LYS A 23 40.95 3.25 -10.62
CA LYS A 23 40.47 4.63 -10.72
C LYS A 23 39.59 5.03 -9.53
N CYS A 24 38.66 4.18 -9.13
CA CYS A 24 37.86 4.40 -7.92
C CYS A 24 38.75 4.51 -6.66
N LEU A 25 39.74 3.62 -6.52
CA LEU A 25 40.68 3.65 -5.40
C LEU A 25 41.59 4.90 -5.37
N SER A 26 41.86 5.52 -6.52
CA SER A 26 42.62 6.77 -6.61
C SER A 26 41.79 8.00 -6.22
N PHE A 27 40.48 8.00 -6.49
CA PHE A 27 39.56 9.08 -6.13
C PHE A 27 39.34 9.18 -4.61
N PHE A 28 39.18 8.03 -3.93
CA PHE A 28 39.08 7.98 -2.46
C PHE A 28 40.36 8.41 -1.73
N ARG A 29 41.51 8.44 -2.43
CA ARG A 29 42.81 8.81 -1.85
C ARG A 29 43.01 10.32 -1.73
N ASP A 30 42.39 11.10 -2.61
CA ASP A 30 42.60 12.55 -2.70
C ASP A 30 41.54 13.38 -1.93
N HIS A 31 40.37 12.81 -1.64
CA HIS A 31 39.28 13.45 -0.85
C HIS A 31 38.70 12.48 0.21
N PRO A 32 39.43 12.20 1.30
CA PRO A 32 38.99 11.24 2.32
C PRO A 32 37.76 11.72 3.11
N GLN A 33 37.59 13.04 3.30
CA GLN A 33 36.52 13.60 4.15
C GLN A 33 35.13 13.63 3.47
N ASP A 34 35.06 13.90 2.16
CA ASP A 34 33.78 13.92 1.42
C ASP A 34 33.31 12.49 1.11
N GLY A 35 34.24 11.57 0.79
CA GLY A 35 33.92 10.16 0.61
C GLY A 35 33.49 9.48 1.91
N GLU A 36 34.09 9.82 3.06
CA GLU A 36 33.67 9.31 4.37
C GLU A 36 32.26 9.79 4.76
N LEU A 37 31.89 11.03 4.45
CA LEU A 37 30.56 11.57 4.76
C LEU A 37 29.46 10.93 3.90
N GLU A 38 29.73 10.73 2.62
CA GLU A 38 28.79 10.13 1.67
C GLU A 38 28.63 8.62 1.92
N ILE A 39 29.72 7.94 2.30
CA ILE A 39 29.68 6.56 2.80
C ILE A 39 28.89 6.49 4.12
N GLN A 40 29.09 7.42 5.07
CA GLN A 40 28.33 7.44 6.33
C GLN A 40 26.83 7.65 6.11
N GLN A 41 26.44 8.54 5.19
CA GLN A 41 25.04 8.76 4.85
C GLN A 41 24.41 7.53 4.18
N LEU A 42 25.11 6.90 3.24
CA LEU A 42 24.65 5.66 2.61
C LEU A 42 24.56 4.51 3.62
N ASP A 43 25.48 4.42 4.58
CA ASP A 43 25.47 3.38 5.60
C ASP A 43 24.34 3.60 6.63
N GLU A 44 24.01 4.85 6.95
CA GLU A 44 22.81 5.21 7.73
C GLU A 44 21.51 4.86 6.98
N GLU A 45 21.42 5.17 5.69
CA GLU A 45 20.25 4.82 4.87
C GLU A 45 20.08 3.31 4.72
N VAL A 46 21.18 2.58 4.48
CA VAL A 46 21.19 1.11 4.42
C VAL A 46 20.83 0.49 5.77
N CYS A 47 21.29 1.06 6.89
CA CYS A 47 20.90 0.63 8.22
C CYS A 47 19.40 0.87 8.47
N ALA A 48 18.87 2.03 8.08
CA ALA A 48 17.45 2.36 8.21
C ALA A 48 16.56 1.43 7.35
N LEU A 49 16.95 1.17 6.11
CA LEU A 49 16.28 0.21 5.23
C LEU A 49 16.35 -1.22 5.77
N ARG A 50 17.49 -1.63 6.33
CA ARG A 50 17.66 -2.96 6.94
C ARG A 50 16.74 -3.16 8.14
N VAL A 51 16.61 -2.16 9.02
CA VAL A 51 15.68 -2.20 10.15
C VAL A 51 14.23 -2.29 9.64
N THR A 52 13.89 -1.49 8.63
CA THR A 52 12.54 -1.51 8.05
C THR A 52 12.21 -2.87 7.42
N ILE A 53 13.15 -3.48 6.70
CA ILE A 53 13.00 -4.82 6.12
C ILE A 53 12.87 -5.88 7.23
N GLN A 54 13.65 -5.79 8.31
CA GLN A 54 13.57 -6.70 9.45
C GLN A 54 12.21 -6.61 10.15
N ASP A 55 11.66 -5.41 10.30
CA ASP A 55 10.34 -5.17 10.87
C ASP A 55 9.24 -5.76 9.98
N LEU A 56 9.31 -5.51 8.66
CA LEU A 56 8.36 -6.08 7.69
C LEU A 56 8.41 -7.62 7.65
N LEU A 57 9.60 -8.21 7.74
CA LEU A 57 9.75 -9.67 7.80
C LEU A 57 9.15 -10.24 9.09
N SER A 58 9.36 -9.57 10.23
CA SER A 58 8.77 -9.97 11.51
C SER A 58 7.25 -9.88 11.47
N GLN A 59 6.71 -8.83 10.86
CA GLN A 59 5.27 -8.63 10.70
C GLN A 59 4.63 -9.66 9.75
N SER A 60 5.32 -10.02 8.66
CA SER A 60 4.89 -11.10 7.76
C SER A 60 4.85 -12.45 8.47
N ALA A 61 5.86 -12.76 9.29
CA ALA A 61 5.90 -14.00 10.07
C ALA A 61 4.76 -14.10 11.08
N GLU A 62 4.42 -13.00 11.76
CA GLU A 62 3.25 -12.94 12.67
C GLU A 62 1.92 -13.16 11.93
N LEU A 63 1.77 -12.58 10.73
CA LEU A 63 0.59 -12.75 9.91
C LEU A 63 0.45 -14.19 9.38
N ASP A 64 1.56 -14.80 8.97
CA ASP A 64 1.57 -16.20 8.53
C ASP A 64 1.22 -17.15 9.69
N HIS A 65 1.71 -16.87 10.91
CA HIS A 65 1.34 -17.66 12.08
C HIS A 65 -0.17 -17.54 12.39
N LYS A 66 -0.72 -16.32 12.41
CA LYS A 66 -2.17 -16.10 12.60
C LYS A 66 -3.01 -16.76 11.52
N ARG A 67 -2.56 -16.73 10.25
CA ARG A 67 -3.22 -17.42 9.14
C ARG A 67 -3.25 -18.93 9.36
N SER A 68 -2.12 -19.50 9.80
CA SER A 68 -2.02 -20.93 10.10
C SER A 68 -2.96 -21.34 11.24
N ASP A 69 -3.04 -20.54 12.31
CA ASP A 69 -3.90 -20.82 13.45
C ASP A 69 -5.39 -20.78 13.08
N LEU A 70 -5.82 -19.73 12.35
CA LEU A 70 -7.19 -19.61 11.84
C LEU A 70 -7.55 -20.73 10.86
N SER A 71 -6.59 -21.13 10.01
CA SER A 71 -6.78 -22.26 9.09
C SER A 71 -6.96 -23.57 9.85
N HIS A 72 -6.19 -23.78 10.92
CA HIS A 72 -6.32 -24.96 11.79
C HIS A 72 -7.68 -24.99 12.50
N GLU A 73 -8.14 -23.87 13.06
CA GLU A 73 -9.44 -23.76 13.72
C GLU A 73 -10.59 -23.99 12.73
N SER A 74 -10.52 -23.41 11.53
CA SER A 74 -11.51 -23.63 10.47
C SER A 74 -11.58 -25.11 10.06
N HIS A 75 -10.42 -25.76 9.92
CA HIS A 75 -10.36 -27.19 9.60
C HIS A 75 -10.90 -28.06 10.75
N LEU A 76 -10.65 -27.69 12.01
CA LEU A 76 -11.19 -28.38 13.18
C LEU A 76 -12.72 -28.26 13.23
N LEU A 77 -13.27 -27.07 13.02
CA LEU A 77 -14.72 -26.83 12.95
C LEU A 77 -15.36 -27.61 11.79
N HIS A 78 -14.72 -27.63 10.63
CA HIS A 78 -15.20 -28.38 9.47
C HIS A 78 -15.18 -29.90 9.72
N SER A 79 -14.13 -30.40 10.37
CA SER A 79 -14.03 -31.80 10.81
C SER A 79 -15.10 -32.15 11.86
N MET A 80 -15.38 -31.26 12.82
CA MET A 80 -16.43 -31.46 13.82
C MET A 80 -17.85 -31.46 13.23
N ILE A 81 -18.11 -30.62 12.21
CA ILE A 81 -19.39 -30.60 11.49
C ILE A 81 -19.55 -31.86 10.63
N ASN A 82 -18.47 -32.33 10.01
CA ASN A 82 -18.45 -33.54 9.18
C ASN A 82 -18.31 -34.83 9.98
N ASP A 83 -18.05 -34.77 11.29
CA ASP A 83 -18.15 -35.93 12.15
C ASP A 83 -19.62 -36.38 12.27
N LYS A 84 -19.82 -37.70 12.40
CA LYS A 84 -21.16 -38.30 12.42
C LYS A 84 -22.05 -37.70 13.52
N ARG A 85 -21.46 -37.30 14.64
CA ARG A 85 -22.17 -36.66 15.76
C ARG A 85 -22.57 -35.20 15.44
N GLY A 86 -21.72 -34.46 14.75
CA GLY A 86 -21.99 -33.08 14.32
C GLY A 86 -23.15 -33.02 13.32
N ARG A 87 -23.12 -33.86 12.28
CA ARG A 87 -24.22 -33.96 11.31
C ARG A 87 -25.56 -34.32 11.94
N VAL A 88 -25.59 -35.27 12.88
CA VAL A 88 -26.81 -35.63 13.60
C VAL A 88 -27.33 -34.48 14.46
N THR A 89 -26.44 -33.67 15.03
CA THR A 89 -26.82 -32.51 15.85
C THR A 89 -27.40 -31.38 14.99
N VAL A 90 -26.78 -31.10 13.83
CA VAL A 90 -27.28 -30.14 12.85
C VAL A 90 -28.62 -30.59 12.27
N GLN A 91 -28.76 -31.88 11.94
CA GLN A 91 -30.04 -32.43 11.45
C GLN A 91 -31.15 -32.30 12.49
N LYS A 92 -30.88 -32.60 13.77
CA LYS A 92 -31.84 -32.40 14.87
C LYS A 92 -32.21 -30.93 15.07
N LEU A 93 -31.26 -30.01 14.91
CA LEU A 93 -31.52 -28.57 14.98
C LEU A 93 -32.44 -28.10 13.84
N ILE A 94 -32.26 -28.62 12.63
CA ILE A 94 -33.14 -28.35 11.49
C ILE A 94 -34.55 -28.90 11.77
N GLU A 95 -34.66 -30.15 12.26
CA GLU A 95 -35.95 -30.74 12.66
C GLU A 95 -36.64 -29.92 13.76
N PHE A 96 -35.90 -29.46 14.77
CA PHE A 96 -36.46 -28.59 15.81
C PHE A 96 -36.91 -27.23 15.26
N GLN A 97 -36.20 -26.69 14.27
CA GLN A 97 -36.58 -25.44 13.62
C GLN A 97 -37.88 -25.58 12.82
N GLU A 98 -38.09 -26.73 12.15
CA GLU A 98 -39.36 -27.02 11.48
C GLU A 98 -40.51 -27.21 12.47
N GLN A 99 -40.27 -27.94 13.56
CA GLN A 99 -41.25 -28.12 14.64
C GLN A 99 -41.67 -26.79 15.28
N LEU A 100 -40.73 -25.85 15.46
CA LEU A 100 -41.02 -24.51 15.95
C LEU A 100 -41.91 -23.72 14.99
N LYS A 101 -41.65 -23.80 13.68
CA LYS A 101 -42.50 -23.15 12.65
C LYS A 101 -43.91 -23.74 12.58
N ASP A 102 -44.06 -25.04 12.82
CA ASP A 102 -45.38 -25.69 12.89
C ASP A 102 -46.16 -25.28 14.15
N LEU A 103 -45.46 -25.14 15.29
CA LEU A 103 -46.06 -24.65 16.53
C LEU A 103 -46.52 -23.18 16.41
N GLU A 104 -45.72 -22.32 15.79
CA GLU A 104 -46.07 -20.91 15.53
C GLU A 104 -47.31 -20.78 14.61
N ARG A 105 -47.41 -21.64 13.58
CA ARG A 105 -48.63 -21.74 12.76
C ARG A 105 -49.85 -22.22 13.55
N ARG A 106 -49.65 -23.08 14.55
CA ARG A 106 -50.73 -23.58 15.41
C ARG A 106 -51.15 -22.56 16.47
N GLU A 107 -50.22 -21.76 16.97
CA GLU A 107 -50.46 -20.65 17.90
C GLU A 107 -51.32 -19.57 17.24
N SER A 108 -50.95 -19.09 16.05
CA SER A 108 -51.78 -18.15 15.27
C SER A 108 -53.18 -18.70 14.95
N GLY A 109 -53.30 -20.02 14.73
CA GLY A 109 -54.59 -20.70 14.58
C GLY A 109 -55.41 -20.85 15.87
N LEU A 110 -54.77 -20.75 17.04
CA LEU A 110 -55.43 -20.75 18.35
C LEU A 110 -55.78 -19.32 18.79
N GLU A 111 -54.95 -18.32 18.50
CA GLU A 111 -55.25 -16.90 18.73
C GLU A 111 -56.51 -16.46 18.00
N SER A 112 -56.69 -16.89 16.74
CA SER A 112 -57.92 -16.62 15.97
C SER A 112 -59.16 -17.29 16.57
N LYS A 113 -59.02 -18.47 17.20
CA LYS A 113 -60.13 -19.14 17.90
C LYS A 113 -60.43 -18.51 19.25
N LEU A 114 -59.40 -18.02 19.94
CA LEU A 114 -59.54 -17.33 21.22
C LEU A 114 -60.28 -15.99 21.03
N LEU A 115 -60.03 -15.27 19.93
CA LEU A 115 -60.77 -14.07 19.55
C LEU A 115 -62.28 -14.35 19.38
N ILE A 116 -62.63 -15.49 18.77
CA ILE A 116 -64.02 -15.93 18.58
C ILE A 116 -64.65 -16.32 19.92
N CYS A 117 -63.92 -17.04 20.78
CA CYS A 117 -64.40 -17.38 22.12
C CYS A 117 -64.51 -16.16 23.06
N GLU A 118 -63.70 -15.12 22.90
CA GLU A 118 -63.81 -13.85 23.64
C GLU A 118 -65.07 -13.06 23.24
N GLU A 119 -65.46 -13.09 21.97
CA GLU A 119 -66.76 -12.56 21.50
C GLU A 119 -67.95 -13.34 22.10
N GLU A 120 -67.82 -14.67 22.25
CA GLU A 120 -68.85 -15.51 22.89
C GLU A 120 -68.91 -15.32 24.42
N PHE A 121 -67.78 -15.07 25.09
CA PHE A 121 -67.71 -14.86 26.54
C PHE A 121 -68.28 -13.51 26.98
N SER A 122 -68.18 -12.49 26.13
CA SER A 122 -68.77 -11.17 26.39
C SER A 122 -70.31 -11.19 26.48
N ASN A 123 -70.96 -12.24 25.97
CA ASN A 123 -72.41 -12.43 26.06
C ASN A 123 -72.88 -13.19 27.33
N LEU A 124 -71.98 -13.73 28.15
CA LEU A 124 -72.34 -14.65 29.25
C LEU A 124 -71.75 -14.34 30.62
N SER A 125 -70.94 -13.30 30.79
CA SER A 125 -70.31 -13.00 32.09
C SER A 125 -71.12 -12.02 32.94
N GLY A 126 -72.33 -12.43 33.33
CA GLY A 126 -73.12 -11.81 34.38
C GLY A 126 -73.34 -12.76 35.56
N SER A 127 -72.30 -13.05 36.36
CA SER A 127 -72.52 -13.57 37.72
C SER A 127 -71.26 -13.45 38.59
N LYS A 128 -71.45 -12.95 39.81
CA LYS A 128 -70.42 -12.64 40.79
C LYS A 128 -70.03 -13.86 41.63
N SER A 129 -68.84 -13.74 42.24
CA SER A 129 -68.52 -14.14 43.62
C SER A 129 -67.87 -15.51 43.84
N GLY A 130 -66.53 -15.44 43.97
CA GLY A 130 -65.64 -16.43 44.60
C GLY A 130 -64.27 -15.77 44.85
N SER A 131 -64.25 -14.68 45.64
CA SER A 131 -63.37 -13.52 45.43
C SER A 131 -62.07 -13.47 46.25
N VAL A 132 -61.34 -14.57 46.41
CA VAL A 132 -59.96 -14.45 46.94
C VAL A 132 -59.01 -15.34 46.16
N ASP A 133 -59.35 -16.60 45.93
CA ASP A 133 -58.43 -17.56 45.26
C ASP A 133 -58.23 -17.25 43.77
N LEU A 134 -59.30 -16.88 43.06
CA LEU A 134 -59.23 -16.52 41.64
C LEU A 134 -58.50 -15.19 41.40
N ASP A 135 -58.67 -14.23 42.32
CA ASP A 135 -58.05 -12.91 42.24
C ASP A 135 -56.54 -13.00 42.55
N ILE A 136 -56.16 -13.88 43.48
CA ILE A 136 -54.76 -14.26 43.73
C ILE A 136 -54.17 -14.92 42.48
N HIS A 137 -54.85 -15.90 41.89
CA HIS A 137 -54.36 -16.59 40.69
C HIS A 137 -54.22 -15.65 39.47
N LEU A 138 -55.14 -14.70 39.31
CA LEU A 138 -55.08 -13.67 38.28
C LEU A 138 -53.92 -12.71 38.53
N SER A 139 -53.75 -12.24 39.76
CA SER A 139 -52.62 -11.40 40.17
C SER A 139 -51.27 -12.09 39.94
N ASP A 140 -51.15 -13.38 40.29
CA ASP A 140 -49.97 -14.21 40.02
C ASP A 140 -49.69 -14.34 38.51
N SER A 141 -50.73 -14.49 37.70
CA SER A 141 -50.60 -14.57 36.25
C SER A 141 -50.15 -13.24 35.64
N ILE A 142 -50.69 -12.11 36.12
CA ILE A 142 -50.28 -10.75 35.72
C ILE A 142 -48.83 -10.48 36.14
N ASN A 143 -48.42 -10.90 37.34
CA ASN A 143 -47.05 -10.75 37.82
C ASN A 143 -46.06 -11.60 37.01
N LYS A 144 -46.44 -12.84 36.65
CA LYS A 144 -45.67 -13.70 35.73
C LYS A 144 -45.56 -13.05 34.35
N PHE A 145 -46.66 -12.53 33.81
CA PHE A 145 -46.67 -11.81 32.53
C PHE A 145 -45.77 -10.57 32.57
N HIS A 146 -45.86 -9.76 33.62
CA HIS A 146 -44.99 -8.59 33.80
C HIS A 146 -43.52 -9.00 33.92
N SER A 147 -43.21 -10.07 34.65
CA SER A 147 -41.86 -10.64 34.74
C SER A 147 -41.34 -11.09 33.37
N LEU A 148 -42.16 -11.78 32.57
CA LEU A 148 -41.82 -12.18 31.21
C LEU A 148 -41.62 -10.97 30.29
N LYS A 149 -42.48 -9.96 30.38
CA LYS A 149 -42.35 -8.70 29.64
C LYS A 149 -41.04 -7.96 29.99
N MET A 150 -40.67 -7.93 31.26
CA MET A 150 -39.39 -7.35 31.70
C MET A 150 -38.19 -8.13 31.18
N LYS A 151 -38.25 -9.46 31.21
CA LYS A 151 -37.21 -10.33 30.62
C LYS A 151 -37.08 -10.12 29.11
N LEU A 152 -38.20 -10.02 28.40
CA LEU A 152 -38.23 -9.73 26.96
C LEU A 152 -37.62 -8.35 26.66
N SER A 153 -38.03 -7.32 27.40
CA SER A 153 -37.46 -5.97 27.28
C SER A 153 -35.95 -5.94 27.55
N ALA A 154 -35.47 -6.69 28.55
CA ALA A 154 -34.04 -6.85 28.81
C ALA A 154 -33.31 -7.52 27.64
N LYS A 155 -33.89 -8.58 27.05
CA LYS A 155 -33.33 -9.25 25.86
C LYS A 155 -33.34 -8.36 24.63
N MET A 156 -34.39 -7.59 24.39
CA MET A 156 -34.46 -6.63 23.29
C MET A 156 -33.40 -5.54 23.43
N ARG A 157 -33.20 -4.99 24.63
CA ARG A 157 -32.11 -4.02 24.89
C ARG A 157 -30.73 -4.61 24.64
N ALA A 158 -30.50 -5.85 25.09
CA ALA A 158 -29.24 -6.55 24.83
C ALA A 158 -29.02 -6.81 23.32
N SER A 159 -30.05 -7.26 22.60
CA SER A 159 -29.98 -7.46 21.14
C SER A 159 -29.72 -6.16 20.38
N PHE A 160 -30.31 -5.05 20.82
CA PHE A 160 -30.07 -3.74 20.24
C PHE A 160 -28.62 -3.29 20.47
N SER A 161 -28.11 -3.45 21.71
CA SER A 161 -26.71 -3.14 22.02
C SER A 161 -25.73 -3.93 21.18
N LEU A 162 -25.97 -5.23 20.99
CA LEU A 162 -25.14 -6.07 20.11
C LEU A 162 -25.21 -5.62 18.65
N ARG A 163 -26.39 -5.19 18.17
CA ARG A 163 -26.54 -4.64 16.82
C ARG A 163 -25.78 -3.33 16.64
N CYS A 164 -25.80 -2.44 17.63
CA CYS A 164 -24.98 -1.22 17.61
C CYS A 164 -23.49 -1.56 17.53
N GLN A 165 -23.00 -2.48 18.38
CA GLN A 165 -21.60 -2.91 18.34
C GLN A 165 -21.21 -3.55 17.00
N LEU A 166 -22.13 -4.26 16.34
CA LEU A 166 -21.89 -4.82 15.01
C LEU A 166 -21.84 -3.74 13.92
N ASN A 167 -22.70 -2.72 14.03
CA ASN A 167 -22.73 -1.60 13.08
C ASN A 167 -21.56 -0.62 13.28
N ASP A 168 -20.93 -0.62 14.46
CA ASP A 168 -19.71 0.15 14.70
C ASP A 168 -18.49 -0.44 13.94
N ALA A 169 -18.57 -1.70 13.51
CA ALA A 169 -17.56 -2.30 12.65
C ALA A 169 -17.79 -1.87 11.19
N PRO A 170 -16.77 -1.34 10.50
CA PRO A 170 -16.93 -0.88 9.13
C PRO A 170 -17.32 -2.03 8.20
N VAL A 171 -18.31 -1.79 7.35
CA VAL A 171 -18.80 -2.79 6.40
C VAL A 171 -17.79 -2.94 5.25
N GLN A 172 -17.77 -4.09 4.58
CA GLN A 172 -16.87 -4.34 3.44
C GLN A 172 -16.91 -3.22 2.37
N THR A 173 -18.09 -2.63 2.13
CA THR A 173 -18.24 -1.50 1.21
C THR A 173 -17.54 -0.24 1.68
N GLU A 174 -17.54 0.03 3.00
CA GLU A 174 -16.86 1.17 3.60
C GLU A 174 -15.34 0.96 3.57
N LEU A 175 -14.88 -0.27 3.81
CA LEU A 175 -13.46 -0.62 3.70
C LEU A 175 -12.92 -0.35 2.29
N ILE A 176 -13.66 -0.75 1.24
CA ILE A 176 -13.30 -0.48 -0.16
C ILE A 176 -13.26 1.02 -0.45
N GLN A 177 -14.20 1.80 0.11
CA GLN A 177 -14.18 3.25 -0.03
C GLN A 177 -12.95 3.88 0.64
N TYR A 178 -12.59 3.42 1.84
CA TYR A 178 -11.39 3.86 2.52
C TYR A 178 -10.13 3.50 1.76
N GLU A 179 -10.01 2.28 1.25
CA GLU A 179 -8.90 1.86 0.41
C GLU A 179 -8.72 2.81 -0.78
N LYS A 180 -9.80 3.06 -1.55
CA LYS A 180 -9.76 4.02 -2.66
C LYS A 180 -9.34 5.41 -2.20
N ARG A 181 -9.88 5.89 -1.08
CA ARG A 181 -9.56 7.22 -0.56
C ARG A 181 -8.10 7.32 -0.10
N PHE A 182 -7.56 6.26 0.48
CA PHE A 182 -6.15 6.20 0.86
C PHE A 182 -5.25 6.17 -0.38
N SER A 183 -5.60 5.43 -1.43
CA SER A 183 -4.85 5.46 -2.70
C SER A 183 -4.86 6.85 -3.35
N GLU A 184 -6.01 7.53 -3.36
CA GLU A 184 -6.11 8.91 -3.85
C GLU A 184 -5.25 9.87 -3.03
N LEU A 185 -5.31 9.77 -1.70
CA LEU A 185 -4.52 10.60 -0.80
C LEU A 185 -3.03 10.34 -0.97
N TYR A 186 -2.63 9.07 -1.11
CA TYR A 186 -1.25 8.69 -1.35
C TYR A 186 -0.73 9.29 -2.66
N ALA A 187 -1.51 9.21 -3.75
CA ALA A 187 -1.15 9.84 -5.02
C ALA A 187 -0.98 11.37 -4.89
N GLN A 188 -1.86 12.04 -4.14
CA GLN A 188 -1.73 13.48 -3.88
C GLN A 188 -0.47 13.83 -3.08
N ILE A 189 -0.16 13.04 -2.04
CA ILE A 189 1.05 13.22 -1.23
C ILE A 189 2.29 13.04 -2.11
N GLN A 190 2.33 12.00 -2.94
CA GLN A 190 3.45 11.74 -3.83
C GLN A 190 3.65 12.87 -4.85
N GLU A 191 2.56 13.38 -5.45
CA GLU A 191 2.68 14.50 -6.38
C GLU A 191 3.16 15.76 -5.68
N LYS A 192 2.65 16.06 -4.48
CA LYS A 192 3.15 17.20 -3.68
C LYS A 192 4.63 17.03 -3.33
N HIS A 193 5.07 15.84 -2.96
CA HIS A 193 6.46 15.55 -2.66
C HIS A 193 7.36 15.74 -3.90
N ARG A 194 6.93 15.27 -5.07
CA ARG A 194 7.62 15.50 -6.35
C ARG A 194 7.71 16.98 -6.72
N LEU A 195 6.60 17.72 -6.56
CA LEU A 195 6.56 19.17 -6.81
C LEU A 195 7.50 19.92 -5.86
N THR A 196 7.52 19.57 -4.58
CA THR A 196 8.43 20.16 -3.59
C THR A 196 9.88 19.93 -3.97
N ARG A 197 10.28 18.70 -4.34
CA ARG A 197 11.65 18.42 -4.81
C ARG A 197 12.02 19.25 -6.03
N ARG A 198 11.12 19.36 -7.02
CA ARG A 198 11.33 20.21 -8.20
C ARG A 198 11.48 21.68 -7.84
N TYR A 199 10.70 22.17 -6.87
CA TYR A 199 10.78 23.54 -6.39
C TYR A 199 12.14 23.83 -5.75
N TYR A 200 12.62 22.95 -4.86
CA TYR A 200 13.94 23.08 -4.25
C TYR A 200 15.07 22.99 -5.28
N ALA A 201 15.00 22.07 -6.24
CA ALA A 201 15.99 21.98 -7.32
C ALA A 201 16.07 23.29 -8.13
N THR A 202 14.90 23.84 -8.49
CA THR A 202 14.83 25.12 -9.22
C THR A 202 15.35 26.28 -8.37
N TYR A 203 14.99 26.32 -7.09
CA TYR A 203 15.46 27.34 -6.16
C TYR A 203 16.99 27.30 -5.99
N ASN A 204 17.57 26.12 -5.81
CA ASN A 204 19.01 25.94 -5.66
C ASN A 204 19.76 26.37 -6.93
N ALA A 205 19.24 26.00 -8.12
CA ALA A 205 19.81 26.46 -9.38
C ALA A 205 19.78 27.99 -9.53
N LEU A 206 18.65 28.63 -9.16
CA LEU A 206 18.54 30.09 -9.18
C LEU A 206 19.48 30.76 -8.15
N LEU A 207 19.66 30.15 -6.99
CA LEU A 207 20.59 30.63 -5.96
C LEU A 207 22.03 30.58 -6.46
N GLU A 208 22.44 29.48 -7.09
CA GLU A 208 23.77 29.34 -7.69
C GLU A 208 23.99 30.38 -8.80
N ILE A 209 23.01 30.58 -9.69
CA ILE A 209 23.07 31.63 -10.72
C ILE A 209 23.24 33.00 -10.08
N LYS A 210 22.46 33.33 -9.04
CA LYS A 210 22.58 34.60 -8.33
C LYS A 210 23.99 34.79 -7.74
N GLU A 211 24.55 33.76 -7.12
CA GLU A 211 25.91 33.81 -6.57
C GLU A 211 26.97 34.02 -7.64
N LEU A 212 26.84 33.35 -8.79
CA LEU A 212 27.73 33.55 -9.94
C LEU A 212 27.63 34.97 -10.49
N MET A 213 26.43 35.51 -10.63
CA MET A 213 26.21 36.90 -11.05
C MET A 213 26.82 37.91 -10.07
N LEU A 214 26.74 37.67 -8.77
CA LEU A 214 27.38 38.52 -7.77
C LEU A 214 28.91 38.47 -7.85
N LYS A 215 29.48 37.28 -8.09
CA LYS A 215 30.93 37.10 -8.32
C LYS A 215 31.38 37.86 -9.58
N GLU A 216 30.60 37.79 -10.66
CA GLU A 216 30.88 38.53 -11.90
C GLU A 216 30.81 40.05 -11.68
N ALA A 217 29.76 40.55 -11.01
CA ALA A 217 29.63 41.97 -10.70
C ALA A 217 30.78 42.47 -9.83
N SER A 218 31.20 41.68 -8.83
CA SER A 218 32.34 42.00 -7.97
C SER A 218 33.65 42.04 -8.75
N LEU A 219 33.87 41.07 -9.66
CA LEU A 219 35.03 41.03 -10.54
C LEU A 219 35.08 42.25 -11.47
N LEU A 220 33.98 42.57 -12.15
CA LEU A 220 33.89 43.73 -13.03
C LEU A 220 34.12 45.04 -12.28
N ASN A 221 33.58 45.17 -11.07
CA ASN A 221 33.82 46.35 -10.24
C ASN A 221 35.29 46.46 -9.83
N SER A 222 35.93 45.34 -9.46
CA SER A 222 37.36 45.29 -9.14
C SER A 222 38.23 45.69 -10.33
N ILE A 223 37.92 45.17 -11.53
CA ILE A 223 38.62 45.55 -12.77
C ILE A 223 38.45 47.05 -13.04
N ASN A 224 37.23 47.58 -12.91
CA ASN A 224 36.94 49.00 -13.15
C ASN A 224 37.69 49.93 -12.17
N LEU A 225 37.81 49.55 -10.90
CA LEU A 225 38.59 50.29 -9.91
C LEU A 225 40.09 50.26 -10.24
N GLN A 226 40.63 49.07 -10.56
CA GLN A 226 42.04 48.92 -10.92
C GLN A 226 42.40 49.62 -12.24
N PHE A 227 41.46 49.70 -13.18
CA PHE A 227 41.70 50.27 -14.51
C PHE A 227 42.14 51.73 -14.45
N LYS A 228 41.47 52.57 -13.64
CA LYS A 228 41.77 54.00 -13.57
C LYS A 228 43.19 54.27 -13.07
N ASP A 229 43.61 53.56 -12.04
CA ASP A 229 44.93 53.73 -11.43
C ASP A 229 46.03 53.10 -12.29
N ALA A 230 45.78 51.90 -12.83
CA ALA A 230 46.73 51.18 -13.66
C ALA A 230 47.07 51.92 -14.97
N MET A 231 46.11 52.63 -15.57
CA MET A 231 46.31 53.34 -16.83
C MET A 231 47.21 54.57 -16.72
N THR A 232 47.43 55.10 -15.51
CA THR A 232 48.28 56.27 -15.27
C THR A 232 49.79 55.99 -15.43
N THR A 233 50.20 54.72 -15.35
CA THR A 233 51.62 54.33 -15.42
C THR A 233 51.84 53.13 -16.34
N PRO A 234 52.96 53.09 -17.09
CA PRO A 234 53.25 51.96 -17.97
C PRO A 234 53.46 50.63 -17.20
N SER A 235 53.98 50.70 -15.97
CA SER A 235 54.06 49.52 -15.09
C SER A 235 52.68 49.04 -14.62
N GLY A 236 51.76 49.96 -14.31
CA GLY A 236 50.37 49.63 -13.97
C GLY A 236 49.63 48.96 -15.13
N GLN A 237 49.84 49.46 -16.36
CA GLN A 237 49.28 48.87 -17.59
C GLN A 237 49.74 47.41 -17.78
N SER A 238 51.04 47.14 -17.61
CA SER A 238 51.57 45.76 -17.70
C SER A 238 50.96 44.85 -16.64
N LYS A 239 50.87 45.31 -15.38
CA LYS A 239 50.27 44.52 -14.29
C LYS A 239 48.79 44.21 -14.53
N LEU A 240 48.04 45.17 -15.07
CA LEU A 240 46.63 44.98 -15.43
C LEU A 240 46.47 43.94 -16.55
N LEU A 241 47.37 43.93 -17.54
CA LEU A 241 47.38 42.89 -18.58
C LEU A 241 47.66 41.52 -17.98
N ASP A 242 48.64 41.40 -17.08
CA ASP A 242 48.96 40.14 -16.40
C ASP A 242 47.77 39.63 -15.59
N THR A 243 47.05 40.50 -14.86
CA THR A 243 45.86 40.08 -14.10
C THR A 243 44.71 39.65 -15.00
N MET A 244 44.47 40.37 -16.11
CA MET A 244 43.45 39.99 -17.10
C MET A 244 43.76 38.65 -17.76
N GLU A 245 45.04 38.38 -18.06
CA GLU A 245 45.46 37.08 -18.61
C GLU A 245 45.21 35.93 -17.61
N VAL A 246 45.53 36.13 -16.34
CA VAL A 246 45.24 35.16 -15.27
C VAL A 246 43.74 34.92 -15.14
N ILE A 247 42.91 35.96 -15.14
CA ILE A 247 41.45 35.85 -15.08
C ILE A 247 40.92 35.06 -16.28
N LEU A 248 41.34 35.42 -17.50
CA LEU A 248 40.91 34.73 -18.73
C LEU A 248 41.29 33.24 -18.72
N LYS A 249 42.49 32.92 -18.26
CA LYS A 249 42.94 31.53 -18.15
C LYS A 249 42.10 30.76 -17.13
N GLY A 250 41.83 31.35 -15.96
CA GLY A 250 40.98 30.78 -14.93
C GLY A 250 39.53 30.53 -15.41
N THR A 251 38.93 31.51 -16.10
CA THR A 251 37.58 31.38 -16.65
C THR A 251 37.50 30.30 -17.74
N LYS A 252 38.50 30.23 -18.64
CA LYS A 252 38.57 29.16 -19.65
C LYS A 252 38.69 27.78 -19.01
N GLN A 253 39.53 27.63 -17.99
CA GLN A 253 39.69 26.37 -17.26
C GLN A 253 38.39 25.95 -16.55
N LYS A 254 37.71 26.90 -15.89
CA LYS A 254 36.42 26.65 -15.24
C LYS A 254 35.36 26.21 -16.25
N LEU A 255 35.27 26.89 -17.39
CA LEU A 255 34.34 26.56 -18.47
C LEU A 255 34.57 25.14 -19.00
N GLU A 256 35.83 24.76 -19.23
CA GLU A 256 36.15 23.41 -19.71
C GLU A 256 35.77 22.34 -18.69
N LYS A 257 36.08 22.57 -17.40
CA LYS A 257 35.66 21.67 -16.33
C LYS A 257 34.13 21.50 -16.29
N THR A 258 33.38 22.60 -16.30
CA THR A 258 31.91 22.55 -16.27
C THR A 258 31.32 21.85 -17.50
N LYS A 259 31.92 22.00 -18.69
CA LYS A 259 31.50 21.24 -19.88
C LYS A 259 31.75 19.74 -19.71
N GLN A 260 32.90 19.36 -19.14
CA GLN A 260 33.21 17.97 -18.88
C GLN A 260 32.24 17.36 -17.87
N ASP A 261 31.94 18.08 -16.78
CA ASP A 261 30.97 17.66 -15.77
C ASP A 261 29.58 17.48 -16.39
N LEU A 262 29.15 18.40 -17.26
CA LEU A 262 27.88 18.29 -18.01
C LEU A 262 27.82 17.05 -18.91
N LEU A 263 28.92 16.73 -19.61
CA LEU A 263 28.98 15.54 -20.46
C LEU A 263 28.90 14.24 -19.65
N VAL A 264 29.50 14.21 -18.45
CA VAL A 264 29.40 13.07 -17.54
C VAL A 264 27.95 12.91 -17.08
N GLU A 265 27.32 13.98 -16.62
CA GLU A 265 25.93 13.96 -16.17
C GLU A 265 24.97 13.52 -17.28
N GLN A 266 25.19 13.99 -18.51
CA GLN A 266 24.38 13.59 -19.66
C GLN A 266 24.51 12.11 -20.00
N LYS A 267 25.70 11.52 -19.84
CA LYS A 267 25.88 10.06 -20.01
C LYS A 267 25.14 9.28 -18.93
N VAL A 268 25.17 9.74 -17.68
CA VAL A 268 24.44 9.11 -16.58
C VAL A 268 22.93 9.14 -16.86
N LEU A 269 22.41 10.29 -17.29
CA LEU A 269 21.01 10.45 -17.67
C LEU A 269 20.61 9.50 -18.81
N ASN A 270 21.38 9.45 -19.89
CA ASN A 270 21.11 8.53 -21.00
C ASN A 270 21.10 7.05 -20.56
N SER A 271 22.02 6.66 -19.68
CA SER A 271 22.03 5.29 -19.10
C SER A 271 20.79 5.01 -18.27
N PHE A 272 20.32 6.00 -17.50
CA PHE A 272 19.09 5.86 -16.72
C PHE A 272 17.85 5.77 -17.62
N GLU A 273 17.78 6.59 -18.67
CA GLU A 273 16.70 6.53 -19.67
C GLU A 273 16.65 5.18 -20.39
N GLU A 274 17.80 4.61 -20.75
CA GLU A 274 17.89 3.28 -21.36
C GLU A 274 17.40 2.19 -20.41
N LYS A 275 17.87 2.18 -19.16
CA LYS A 275 17.41 1.24 -18.13
C LYS A 275 15.90 1.35 -17.89
N HIS A 276 15.38 2.58 -17.80
CA HIS A 276 13.95 2.82 -17.64
C HIS A 276 13.15 2.34 -18.87
N ALA A 277 13.66 2.54 -20.08
CA ALA A 277 13.01 2.05 -21.30
C ALA A 277 12.92 0.52 -21.33
N ILE A 278 13.96 -0.18 -20.87
CA ILE A 278 13.98 -1.64 -20.75
C ILE A 278 12.94 -2.11 -19.72
N GLU A 279 12.92 -1.50 -18.54
CA GLU A 279 11.97 -1.86 -17.48
C GLU A 279 10.51 -1.63 -17.92
N VAL A 280 10.23 -0.50 -18.56
CA VAL A 280 8.90 -0.21 -19.10
C VAL A 280 8.51 -1.20 -20.21
N ALA A 281 9.46 -1.65 -21.03
CA ALA A 281 9.19 -2.67 -22.03
C ALA A 281 8.87 -4.04 -21.37
N ALA A 282 9.56 -4.39 -20.29
CA ALA A 282 9.27 -5.59 -19.50
C ALA A 282 7.89 -5.50 -18.83
N GLU A 283 7.55 -4.36 -18.21
CA GLU A 283 6.24 -4.11 -17.60
C GLU A 283 5.11 -4.28 -18.63
N ARG A 284 5.29 -3.73 -19.84
CA ARG A 284 4.33 -3.86 -20.94
C ARG A 284 4.19 -5.29 -21.48
N HIS A 285 5.19 -6.15 -21.27
CA HIS A 285 5.14 -7.54 -21.70
C HIS A 285 4.22 -8.39 -20.83
N PHE A 286 4.12 -8.11 -19.52
CA PHE A 286 3.29 -8.90 -18.59
C PHE A 286 1.81 -8.99 -18.98
N PRO A 287 1.10 -7.90 -19.33
CA PRO A 287 -0.30 -7.99 -19.77
C PRO A 287 -0.50 -8.82 -21.03
N ILE A 288 0.47 -8.76 -21.97
CA ILE A 288 0.44 -9.54 -23.20
C ILE A 288 0.57 -11.02 -22.84
N LEU A 289 1.55 -11.38 -22.01
CA LEU A 289 1.74 -12.75 -21.55
C LEU A 289 0.51 -13.28 -20.80
N LEU A 290 -0.05 -12.47 -19.90
CA LEU A 290 -1.27 -12.82 -19.16
C LEU A 290 -2.45 -13.08 -20.11
N LYS A 291 -2.63 -12.24 -21.14
CA LYS A 291 -3.66 -12.42 -22.15
C LYS A 291 -3.46 -13.70 -22.94
N THR A 292 -2.24 -13.98 -23.40
CA THR A 292 -1.94 -15.24 -24.11
C THR A 292 -2.19 -16.47 -23.25
N PHE A 293 -1.89 -16.39 -21.95
CA PHE A 293 -2.17 -17.46 -21.00
C PHE A 293 -3.68 -17.65 -20.80
N GLN A 294 -4.45 -16.57 -20.65
CA GLN A 294 -5.91 -16.63 -20.55
C GLN A 294 -6.55 -17.24 -21.80
N ASP A 295 -6.08 -16.86 -22.98
CA ASP A 295 -6.57 -17.40 -24.26
C ASP A 295 -6.28 -18.92 -24.35
N ALA A 296 -5.08 -19.36 -23.94
CA ALA A 296 -4.72 -20.78 -23.91
C ALA A 296 -5.56 -21.58 -22.90
N CYS A 297 -5.84 -21.02 -21.71
CA CYS A 297 -6.74 -21.65 -20.74
C CYS A 297 -8.17 -21.80 -21.30
N ALA A 298 -8.68 -20.77 -21.98
CA ALA A 298 -10.00 -20.82 -22.60
C ALA A 298 -10.07 -21.86 -23.74
N GLU A 299 -8.99 -22.03 -24.52
CA GLU A 299 -8.88 -23.08 -25.53
C GLU A 299 -8.86 -24.48 -24.89
N TYR A 300 -8.08 -24.66 -23.81
CA TYR A 300 -8.04 -25.92 -23.06
C TYR A 300 -9.42 -26.31 -22.51
N ASP A 301 -10.14 -25.37 -21.90
CA ASP A 301 -11.48 -25.61 -21.36
C ASP A 301 -12.46 -26.02 -22.46
N ARG A 302 -12.40 -25.38 -23.63
CA ARG A 302 -13.20 -25.77 -24.81
C ARG A 302 -12.91 -27.20 -25.28
N LEU A 303 -11.64 -27.59 -25.38
CA LEU A 303 -11.25 -28.94 -25.79
C LEU A 303 -11.69 -29.99 -24.76
N ARG A 304 -11.65 -29.65 -23.47
CA ARG A 304 -12.13 -30.51 -22.37
C ARG A 304 -13.64 -30.72 -22.43
N GLU A 305 -14.42 -29.70 -22.75
CA GLU A 305 -15.88 -29.83 -22.91
C GLU A 305 -16.26 -30.74 -24.09
N VAL A 306 -15.53 -30.65 -25.20
CA VAL A 306 -15.74 -31.51 -26.39
C VAL A 306 -15.44 -32.98 -26.08
N THR A 307 -14.35 -33.24 -25.35
CA THR A 307 -13.94 -34.61 -24.99
C THR A 307 -14.83 -35.26 -23.93
N LEU A 308 -15.50 -34.48 -23.06
CA LEU A 308 -16.49 -34.97 -22.10
C LEU A 308 -17.87 -35.21 -22.71
N SER A 309 -18.13 -34.67 -23.91
CA SER A 309 -19.41 -34.79 -24.62
C SER A 309 -19.45 -35.91 -25.68
N THR A 310 -18.36 -36.67 -25.82
CA THR A 310 -18.21 -37.79 -26.77
C THR A 310 -18.12 -39.12 -26.03
#